data_AF-A0A2P9AS74-F1
#
_entry.id   AF-A0A2P9AS74-F1
#
_cell.length_a   1.000
_cell.length_b   1.000
_cell.length_c   1.000
_cell.angle_alpha   90.00
_cell.angle_beta   90.00
_cell.angle_gamma   90.00
#
_symmetry.space_group_name_H-M   'P 1'
#
loop_
_entity.id
_entity.type
_entity.pdbx_description
1 polymer ?
#
loop_
_entity_poly.entity_id
_entity_poly.type
_entity_poly.pdbx_seq_one_letter_code
_entity_poly.pdbx_strand_id
1 'polypeptide(L)'
;MIPEGGRIQFSQALPGDAKAIFHLVDQAGLEGMVSKRKDSKYRSGNATAWLKTKAYSIDEYELLGVERERGKPAFALMAEPGTRKYVGSAFVSVNREMRERLWQRVQEHAGTAPKGMKRPATQWVKPGLIGRVKHLRGEDDLRHASLQDFWDES
;
A
#
# COMPACT_ATOMS: atom_id res chain seq x y z
N MET A 1 -35.04 -14.77 7.52
CA MET A 1 -33.76 -14.43 8.20
C MET A 1 -32.82 -15.60 7.97
N ILE A 2 -31.59 -15.38 7.50
CA ILE A 2 -30.60 -16.46 7.34
C ILE A 2 -29.96 -16.72 8.70
N PRO A 3 -29.89 -17.98 9.18
CA PRO A 3 -29.29 -18.30 10.48
C PRO A 3 -27.79 -18.02 10.52
N GLU A 4 -27.30 -17.54 11.67
CA GLU A 4 -25.85 -17.42 11.93
C GLU A 4 -25.16 -18.80 11.91
N GLY A 5 -23.87 -18.83 11.58
CA GLY A 5 -23.08 -20.08 11.51
C GLY A 5 -23.39 -21.00 10.31
N GLY A 6 -24.34 -20.65 9.45
CA GLY A 6 -24.61 -21.37 8.20
C GLY A 6 -23.63 -21.04 7.06
N ARG A 7 -23.77 -21.74 5.92
CA ARG A 7 -22.97 -21.53 4.70
C ARG A 7 -23.19 -20.18 4.01
N ILE A 8 -24.26 -19.46 4.36
CA ILE A 8 -24.58 -18.13 3.85
C ILE A 8 -24.57 -17.17 5.04
N GLN A 9 -23.86 -16.05 4.91
CA GLN A 9 -23.76 -15.00 5.93
C GLN A 9 -24.09 -13.65 5.30
N PHE A 10 -24.72 -12.77 6.09
CA PHE A 10 -24.90 -11.38 5.69
C PHE A 10 -23.75 -10.52 6.22
N SER A 11 -23.30 -9.55 5.43
CA SER A 11 -22.55 -8.43 5.96
C SER A 11 -23.50 -7.56 6.78
N GLN A 12 -23.42 -7.66 8.10
CA GLN A 12 -24.30 -6.96 9.01
C GLN A 12 -24.12 -5.44 8.89
N ALA A 13 -25.24 -4.72 8.80
CA ALA A 13 -25.21 -3.27 8.81
C ALA A 13 -24.83 -2.77 10.20
N LEU A 14 -23.90 -1.82 10.27
CA LEU A 14 -23.54 -1.10 11.48
C LEU A 14 -24.18 0.29 11.42
N PRO A 15 -25.35 0.51 12.05
CA PRO A 15 -25.94 1.83 12.15
C PRO A 15 -25.17 2.67 13.18
N GLY A 16 -25.08 3.98 12.96
CA GLY A 16 -24.42 4.90 13.89
C GLY A 16 -23.58 5.94 13.18
N ASP A 17 -22.67 6.57 13.93
CA ASP A 17 -21.74 7.54 13.38
C ASP A 17 -20.66 6.85 12.53
N ALA A 18 -20.57 7.25 11.27
CA ALA A 18 -19.66 6.62 10.31
C ALA A 18 -18.18 6.80 10.68
N LYS A 19 -17.80 7.89 11.37
CA LYS A 19 -16.41 8.11 11.77
C LYS A 19 -16.02 7.17 12.91
N ALA A 20 -16.90 7.00 13.90
CA ALA A 20 -16.69 6.04 14.98
C ALA A 20 -16.60 4.60 14.45
N ILE A 21 -17.49 4.21 13.53
CA ILE A 21 -17.44 2.88 12.90
C ILE A 21 -16.13 2.71 12.13
N PHE A 22 -15.74 3.70 11.33
CA PHE A 22 -14.49 3.64 10.57
C PHE A 22 -13.27 3.52 11.47
N HIS A 23 -13.25 4.23 12.61
CA HIS A 23 -12.18 4.12 13.60
C HIS A 23 -12.05 2.69 14.14
N LEU A 24 -13.17 2.04 14.47
CA LEU A 24 -13.18 0.64 14.92
C LEU A 24 -12.77 -0.33 13.82
N VAL A 25 -13.21 -0.10 12.58
CA VAL A 25 -12.82 -0.89 11.39
C VAL A 25 -11.31 -0.80 11.16
N ASP A 26 -10.74 0.40 11.28
CA ASP A 26 -9.29 0.61 11.20
C ASP A 26 -8.57 -0.12 12.33
N GLN A 27 -8.99 0.04 13.59
CA GLN A 27 -8.42 -0.68 14.74
C GLN A 27 -8.51 -2.21 14.63
N ALA A 28 -9.58 -2.73 14.02
CA ALA A 28 -9.78 -4.16 13.80
C ALA A 28 -8.90 -4.74 12.66
N GLY A 29 -8.10 -3.91 11.99
CA GLY A 29 -7.19 -4.39 10.96
C GLY A 29 -7.84 -4.62 9.59
N LEU A 30 -9.07 -4.13 9.37
CA LEU A 30 -9.82 -4.35 8.14
C LEU A 30 -9.43 -3.35 7.04
N GLU A 31 -9.65 -3.72 5.77
CA GLU A 31 -9.37 -2.86 4.60
C GLU A 31 -10.11 -1.51 4.67
N GLY A 32 -11.29 -1.50 5.27
CA GLY A 32 -12.16 -0.33 5.34
C GLY A 32 -13.63 -0.70 5.37
N MET A 33 -14.48 0.24 4.97
CA MET A 33 -15.93 0.06 4.99
C MET A 33 -16.60 0.59 3.72
N VAL A 34 -17.80 0.06 3.44
CA VAL A 34 -18.67 0.54 2.36
C VAL A 34 -19.94 1.14 2.96
N SER A 35 -20.10 2.46 2.85
CA SER A 35 -21.31 3.17 3.23
C SER A 35 -22.33 3.15 2.10
N LYS A 36 -23.54 2.66 2.35
CA LYS A 36 -24.62 2.58 1.35
C LYS A 36 -25.80 3.42 1.81
N ARG A 37 -26.33 4.29 0.92
CA ARG A 37 -27.57 5.03 1.20
C ARG A 37 -28.73 4.06 1.36
N LYS A 38 -29.37 4.08 2.54
CA LYS A 38 -30.44 3.13 2.93
C LYS A 38 -31.56 3.04 1.91
N ASP A 39 -32.03 4.17 1.41
CA ASP A 39 -33.17 4.24 0.49
C ASP A 39 -32.78 4.25 -0.99
N SER A 40 -31.51 3.95 -1.30
CA SER A 40 -31.06 3.90 -2.69
C SER A 40 -31.48 2.61 -3.38
N LYS A 41 -31.99 2.74 -4.60
CA LYS A 41 -32.17 1.60 -5.50
C LYS A 41 -30.83 1.19 -6.08
N TYR A 42 -30.64 -0.10 -6.28
CA TYR A 42 -29.48 -0.61 -7.00
C TYR A 42 -29.45 -0.06 -8.43
N ARG A 43 -28.28 0.41 -8.86
CA ARG A 43 -28.00 0.83 -10.24
C ARG A 43 -26.62 0.32 -10.62
N SER A 44 -26.51 -0.30 -11.79
CA SER A 44 -25.22 -0.65 -12.39
C SER A 44 -24.53 0.61 -12.94
N GLY A 45 -23.19 0.55 -13.04
CA GLY A 45 -22.38 1.67 -13.53
C GLY A 45 -22.01 2.68 -12.44
N ASN A 46 -21.72 3.92 -12.85
CA ASN A 46 -21.27 4.97 -11.94
C ASN A 46 -22.41 5.39 -10.99
N ALA A 47 -22.19 5.19 -9.69
CA ALA A 47 -23.17 5.51 -8.65
C ALA A 47 -22.48 6.15 -7.43
N THR A 48 -23.13 7.15 -6.85
CA THR A 48 -22.67 7.84 -5.62
C THR A 48 -23.41 7.37 -4.36
N ALA A 49 -24.31 6.40 -4.52
CA ALA A 49 -25.06 5.82 -3.41
C ALA A 49 -24.19 4.93 -2.51
N TRP A 50 -23.05 4.46 -3.03
CA TRP A 50 -22.11 3.59 -2.34
C TRP A 50 -20.76 4.32 -2.26
N LEU A 51 -20.26 4.52 -1.05
CA LEU A 51 -18.98 5.16 -0.78
C LEU A 51 -18.04 4.16 -0.11
N LYS A 52 -16.87 3.94 -0.69
CA LYS A 52 -15.81 3.12 -0.11
C LYS A 52 -14.84 4.02 0.65
N THR A 53 -14.65 3.76 1.92
CA THR A 53 -13.63 4.42 2.75
C THR A 53 -12.60 3.38 3.16
N LYS A 54 -11.34 3.59 2.78
CA LYS A 54 -10.24 2.63 2.98
C LYS A 54 -9.38 3.03 4.16
N ALA A 55 -9.02 2.07 4.99
CA ALA A 55 -7.96 2.16 5.97
C ALA A 55 -6.60 1.92 5.30
N TYR A 56 -5.57 2.55 5.85
CA TYR A 56 -4.20 2.43 5.36
C TYR A 56 -3.28 2.15 6.53
N SER A 57 -2.22 1.40 6.28
CA SER A 57 -1.09 1.26 7.21
C SER A 57 0.09 2.07 6.68
N ILE A 58 0.96 2.49 7.61
CA ILE A 58 2.21 3.15 7.29
C ILE A 58 3.29 2.41 8.06
N ASP A 59 4.08 1.64 7.32
CA ASP A 59 5.10 0.76 7.87
C ASP A 59 6.43 1.00 7.17
N GLU A 60 7.49 0.46 7.75
CA GLU A 60 8.86 0.61 7.30
C GLU A 60 9.33 -0.66 6.58
N TYR A 61 9.95 -0.47 5.43
CA TYR A 61 10.40 -1.56 4.57
C TYR A 61 11.78 -1.27 4.01
N GLU A 62 12.56 -2.31 3.75
CA GLU A 62 13.84 -2.16 3.06
C GLU A 62 13.64 -1.82 1.59
N LEU A 63 14.45 -0.91 1.05
CA LEU A 63 14.48 -0.61 -0.38
C LEU A 63 15.41 -1.59 -1.10
N LEU A 64 14.85 -2.42 -1.97
CA LEU A 64 15.63 -3.29 -2.86
C LEU A 64 16.16 -2.55 -4.08
N GLY A 65 15.39 -1.59 -4.59
CA GLY A 65 15.73 -0.87 -5.81
C GLY A 65 14.65 0.11 -6.22
N VAL A 66 14.98 0.98 -7.18
CA VAL A 66 14.02 1.88 -7.81
C VAL A 66 13.92 1.57 -9.29
N GLU A 67 12.71 1.22 -9.72
CA GLU A 67 12.36 1.05 -11.11
C GLU A 67 11.96 2.38 -11.71
N ARG A 68 12.66 2.80 -12.78
CA ARG A 68 12.41 4.06 -13.46
C ARG A 68 12.60 3.90 -14.96
N GLU A 69 11.54 4.18 -15.71
CA GLU A 69 11.59 4.27 -17.17
C GLU A 69 11.23 5.69 -17.63
N ARG A 70 11.83 6.13 -18.73
CA ARG A 70 11.52 7.45 -19.30
C ARG A 70 10.04 7.49 -19.70
N GLY A 71 9.32 8.49 -19.20
CA GLY A 71 7.90 8.70 -19.49
C GLY A 71 6.93 7.84 -18.65
N LYS A 72 7.44 6.97 -17.76
CA LYS A 72 6.62 6.23 -16.80
C LYS A 72 6.86 6.71 -15.37
N PRO A 73 5.90 6.51 -14.45
CA PRO A 73 6.14 6.77 -13.05
C PRO A 73 7.23 5.85 -12.47
N ALA A 74 7.94 6.35 -11.45
CA ALA A 74 8.94 5.57 -10.73
C ALA A 74 8.29 4.76 -9.60
N PHE A 75 8.84 3.56 -9.37
CA PHE A 75 8.40 2.65 -8.32
C PHE A 75 9.59 2.22 -7.45
N ALA A 76 9.41 2.25 -6.14
CA ALA A 76 10.32 1.68 -5.17
C ALA A 76 9.96 0.21 -4.94
N LEU A 77 10.92 -0.70 -5.14
CA LEU A 77 10.75 -2.12 -4.85
C LEU A 77 11.06 -2.34 -3.36
N MET A 78 10.05 -2.72 -2.61
CA MET A 78 10.15 -2.85 -1.16
C MET A 78 10.31 -4.30 -0.74
N ALA A 79 11.04 -4.50 0.36
CA ALA A 79 11.22 -5.79 0.99
C ALA A 79 10.91 -5.76 2.47
N GLU A 80 10.55 -6.93 2.99
CA GLU A 80 10.47 -7.19 4.41
C GLU A 80 11.84 -6.93 5.07
N PRO A 81 11.87 -6.13 6.17
CA PRO A 81 13.10 -5.86 6.90
C PRO A 81 13.81 -7.13 7.39
N GLY A 82 15.14 -7.17 7.27
CA GLY A 82 15.99 -8.26 7.75
C GLY A 82 16.02 -9.50 6.87
N THR A 83 14.94 -9.82 6.15
CA THR A 83 14.90 -10.96 5.21
C THR A 83 15.19 -10.55 3.77
N ARG A 84 15.00 -9.26 3.44
CA ARG A 84 15.06 -8.72 2.06
C ARG A 84 14.17 -9.45 1.07
N LYS A 85 13.12 -10.13 1.55
CA LYS A 85 12.11 -10.76 0.70
C LYS A 85 11.24 -9.66 0.09
N TYR A 86 11.11 -9.64 -1.23
CA TYR A 86 10.25 -8.69 -1.93
C TYR A 86 8.78 -8.82 -1.50
N VAL A 87 8.16 -7.71 -1.11
CA VAL A 87 6.76 -7.63 -0.65
C VAL A 87 5.89 -6.74 -1.55
N GLY A 88 6.46 -6.07 -2.54
CA GLY A 88 5.70 -5.31 -3.53
C GLY A 88 6.38 -4.03 -3.99
N SER A 89 5.69 -3.29 -4.86
CA SER A 89 6.17 -2.03 -5.42
C SER A 89 5.36 -0.86 -4.85
N ALA A 90 6.05 0.16 -4.36
CA ALA A 90 5.45 1.39 -3.88
C ALA A 90 5.64 2.50 -4.92
N PHE A 91 4.57 3.19 -5.27
CA PHE A 91 4.65 4.36 -6.14
C PHE A 91 5.43 5.48 -5.43
N VAL A 92 6.36 6.13 -6.14
CA VAL A 92 7.13 7.24 -5.58
C VAL A 92 6.27 8.52 -5.57
N SER A 93 5.46 8.69 -4.54
CA SER A 93 4.54 9.84 -4.38
C SER A 93 5.17 11.10 -3.82
N VAL A 94 6.44 11.04 -3.41
CA VAL A 94 7.15 12.18 -2.84
C VAL A 94 7.37 13.31 -3.85
N ASN A 95 7.58 14.52 -3.34
CA ASN A 95 7.82 15.73 -4.13
C ASN A 95 9.11 15.63 -4.96
N ARG A 96 9.34 16.60 -5.86
CA ARG A 96 10.50 16.58 -6.76
C ARG A 96 11.84 16.53 -6.02
N GLU A 97 12.02 17.33 -4.99
CA GLU A 97 13.26 17.40 -4.21
C GLU A 97 13.60 16.06 -3.57
N MET A 98 12.60 15.43 -2.94
CA MET A 98 12.74 14.12 -2.32
C MET A 98 12.98 13.01 -3.35
N ARG A 99 12.42 13.12 -4.57
CA ARG A 99 12.74 12.19 -5.67
C ARG A 99 14.19 12.28 -6.11
N GLU A 100 14.74 13.49 -6.23
CA GLU A 100 16.15 13.68 -6.59
C GLU A 100 17.06 13.16 -5.46
N ARG A 101 16.72 13.44 -4.20
CA ARG A 101 17.45 12.89 -3.04
C ARG A 101 17.41 11.36 -3.01
N LEU A 102 16.24 10.76 -3.26
CA LEU A 102 16.08 9.31 -3.36
C LEU A 102 16.98 8.77 -4.46
N TRP A 103 16.98 9.42 -5.62
CA TRP A 103 17.78 9.01 -6.76
C TRP A 103 19.27 9.06 -6.47
N GLN A 104 19.75 10.14 -5.86
CA GLN A 104 21.14 10.25 -5.42
C GLN A 104 21.51 9.13 -4.45
N ARG A 105 20.66 8.86 -3.44
CA ARG A 105 20.95 7.84 -2.44
C ARG A 105 20.94 6.42 -3.01
N VAL A 106 20.04 6.16 -3.95
CA VAL A 106 19.95 4.90 -4.71
C VAL A 106 21.21 4.67 -5.55
N GLN A 107 21.79 5.74 -6.13
CA GLN A 107 23.05 5.65 -6.86
C GLN A 107 24.25 5.43 -5.93
N GLU A 108 24.32 6.14 -4.81
CA GLU A 108 25.38 5.97 -3.80
C GLU A 108 25.36 4.57 -3.15
N HIS A 109 24.17 3.99 -3.04
CA HIS A 109 23.95 2.64 -2.53
C HIS A 109 23.77 1.60 -3.63
N ALA A 110 24.29 1.84 -4.84
CA ALA A 110 24.15 0.88 -5.94
C ALA A 110 24.59 -0.53 -5.53
N GLY A 111 23.74 -1.51 -5.81
CA GLY A 111 23.95 -2.91 -5.47
C GLY A 111 23.61 -3.86 -6.62
N THR A 112 23.58 -5.16 -6.32
CA THR A 112 23.23 -6.20 -7.29
C THR A 112 21.77 -6.61 -7.17
N ALA A 113 21.20 -7.09 -8.29
CA ALA A 113 19.86 -7.65 -8.30
C ALA A 113 19.72 -8.85 -7.33
N PRO A 114 18.61 -8.95 -6.57
CA PRO A 114 18.27 -10.17 -5.85
C PRO A 114 18.18 -11.38 -6.79
N LYS A 115 18.56 -12.56 -6.28
CA LYS A 115 18.53 -13.81 -7.06
C LYS A 115 17.12 -14.05 -7.64
N GLY A 116 17.05 -14.30 -8.94
CA GLY A 116 15.80 -14.61 -9.64
C GLY A 116 14.97 -13.41 -10.11
N MET A 117 15.36 -12.17 -9.79
CA MET A 117 14.61 -10.99 -10.20
C MET A 117 15.23 -10.34 -11.46
N LYS A 118 14.53 -10.43 -12.59
CA LYS A 118 14.92 -9.78 -13.85
C LYS A 118 14.06 -8.54 -14.09
N ARG A 119 14.56 -7.36 -13.68
CA ARG A 119 13.95 -6.06 -13.96
C ARG A 119 14.99 -5.10 -14.53
N PRO A 120 15.09 -4.97 -15.87
CA PRO A 120 16.18 -4.24 -16.51
C PRO A 120 16.12 -2.72 -16.28
N ALA A 121 14.95 -2.18 -15.97
CA ALA A 121 14.76 -0.76 -15.66
C ALA A 121 14.93 -0.42 -14.16
N THR A 122 15.43 -1.36 -13.36
CA THR A 122 15.62 -1.18 -11.91
C THR A 122 17.07 -0.87 -11.57
N GLN A 123 17.28 0.23 -10.85
CA GLN A 123 18.54 0.48 -10.15
C GLN A 123 18.46 -0.21 -8.78
N TRP A 124 19.27 -1.25 -8.61
CA TRP A 124 19.33 -2.03 -7.37
C TRP A 124 20.14 -1.31 -6.29
N VAL A 125 19.77 -1.56 -5.04
CA VAL A 125 20.31 -0.91 -3.86
C VAL A 125 20.81 -1.97 -2.86
N LYS A 126 21.99 -1.77 -2.28
CA LYS A 126 22.53 -2.61 -1.20
C LYS A 126 21.70 -2.47 0.09
N PRO A 127 21.82 -3.38 1.07
CA PRO A 127 21.17 -3.23 2.37
C PRO A 127 21.50 -1.91 3.08
N GLY A 128 20.56 -1.41 3.87
CA GLY A 128 20.71 -0.20 4.70
C GLY A 128 19.89 1.02 4.27
N LEU A 129 18.97 0.91 3.30
CA LEU A 129 18.05 2.00 2.95
C LEU A 129 16.62 1.59 3.30
N ILE A 130 15.98 2.36 4.19
CA ILE A 130 14.62 2.10 4.69
C ILE A 130 13.66 3.11 4.06
N GLY A 131 12.52 2.63 3.60
CA GLY A 131 11.43 3.44 3.08
C GLY A 131 10.20 3.35 3.97
N ARG A 132 9.61 4.51 4.28
CA ARG A 132 8.30 4.61 4.93
C ARG A 132 7.21 4.53 3.88
N VAL A 133 6.39 3.49 3.94
CA VAL A 133 5.43 3.14 2.90
C VAL A 133 4.02 3.18 3.44
N LYS A 134 3.16 3.96 2.79
CA LYS A 134 1.72 3.90 3.01
C LYS A 134 1.10 2.89 2.06
N HIS A 135 0.37 1.91 2.56
CA HIS A 135 -0.30 0.88 1.75
C HIS A 135 -1.69 0.52 2.32
N LEU A 136 -2.47 -0.19 1.50
CA LEU A 136 -3.76 -0.72 1.91
C LEU A 136 -3.59 -1.74 3.04
N ARG A 137 -4.46 -1.69 4.05
CA ARG A 137 -4.44 -2.63 5.17
C ARG A 137 -5.12 -3.97 4.80
N GLY A 138 -4.64 -5.07 5.39
CA GLY A 138 -5.33 -6.37 5.38
C GLY A 138 -4.74 -7.44 4.46
N GLU A 139 -3.58 -7.20 3.85
CA GLU A 139 -2.85 -8.20 3.06
C GLU A 139 -1.36 -8.21 3.45
N ASP A 140 -0.70 -9.37 3.25
CA ASP A 140 0.73 -9.55 3.54
C ASP A 140 1.63 -8.81 2.51
N ASP A 141 1.15 -8.67 1.27
CA ASP A 141 1.83 -7.96 0.19
C ASP A 141 1.36 -6.50 0.08
N LEU A 142 2.25 -5.63 -0.36
CA LEU A 142 1.99 -4.21 -0.54
C LEU A 142 1.03 -3.94 -1.70
N ARG A 143 -0.20 -3.51 -1.36
CA ARG A 143 -1.21 -3.05 -2.33
C ARG A 143 -1.49 -1.57 -2.25
N HIS A 144 -1.64 -0.94 -3.42
CA HIS A 144 -1.82 0.50 -3.57
C HIS A 144 -0.78 1.31 -2.77
N ALA A 145 0.44 0.79 -2.73
CA ALA A 145 1.50 1.31 -1.89
C ALA A 145 2.13 2.58 -2.48
N SER A 146 2.58 3.43 -1.58
CA SER A 146 3.18 4.72 -1.91
C SER A 146 4.31 5.03 -0.94
N LEU A 147 5.50 5.34 -1.48
CA LEU A 147 6.65 5.76 -0.70
C LEU A 147 6.40 7.20 -0.22
N GLN A 148 6.42 7.38 1.10
CA GLN A 148 6.18 8.67 1.77
C GLN A 148 7.48 9.34 2.20
N ASP A 149 8.47 8.54 2.64
CA ASP A 149 9.78 9.04 3.09
C ASP A 149 10.82 7.92 3.05
N PHE A 150 12.10 8.24 3.26
CA PHE A 150 13.20 7.27 3.35
C PHE A 150 14.42 7.80 4.13
N TRP A 151 15.21 6.89 4.69
CA TRP A 151 16.46 7.18 5.42
C TRP A 151 17.39 5.97 5.44
N ASP A 152 18.64 6.20 5.86
CA ASP A 152 19.62 5.13 6.03
C ASP A 152 19.46 4.44 7.38
N GLU A 153 19.54 3.11 7.37
CA GLU A 153 19.66 2.30 8.58
C GLU A 153 21.03 2.60 9.21
N SER A 154 21.02 3.08 10.46
CA SER A 154 22.24 3.48 11.20
C SER A 154 23.03 2.29 11.72
#